data_AF-A0A5R8VRL9-F1
#
_entry.id   AF-A0A5R8VRL9-F1
#
_cell.length_a   1.000
_cell.length_b   1.000
_cell.length_c   1.000
_cell.angle_alpha   90.00
_cell.angle_beta   90.00
_cell.angle_gamma   90.00
#
_symmetry.space_group_name_H-M   'P 1'
#
loop_
_entity.id
_entity.type
_entity.pdbx_description
1 polymer ?
#
loop_
_entity_poly.entity_id
_entity_poly.type
_entity_poly.pdbx_seq_one_letter_code
_entity_poly.pdbx_strand_id
1 'polypeptide(L)'
;MEEVDQQALTGAVIQEHGLDLGQLWLEHIALGGDASEQDIRNYIAGLSSLPPKERDTLAQAINEHCAAAGLPGRAPFGDSHVTGPRSGSPGTSSPR
;
A
#
# COMPACT_ATOMS: atom_id res chain seq x y z
N MET A 1 3.95 -8.67 -6.83
CA MET A 1 2.72 -7.97 -7.24
C MET A 1 3.00 -7.17 -8.50
N GLU A 2 2.07 -7.05 -9.45
CA GLU A 2 2.28 -6.16 -10.59
C GLU A 2 2.18 -4.69 -10.16
N GLU A 3 2.90 -3.78 -10.83
CA GLU A 3 2.92 -2.35 -10.47
C GLU A 3 1.52 -1.74 -10.43
N VAL A 4 0.68 -2.07 -11.42
CA VAL A 4 -0.68 -1.54 -11.55
C VAL A 4 -1.57 -2.00 -10.39
N ASP A 5 -1.41 -3.25 -9.93
CA ASP A 5 -2.14 -3.76 -8.76
C ASP A 5 -1.70 -3.02 -7.48
N GLN A 6 -0.40 -2.81 -7.31
CA GLN A 6 0.14 -2.08 -6.16
C GLN A 6 -0.39 -0.64 -6.14
N GLN A 7 -0.36 0.05 -7.29
CA GLN A 7 -0.86 1.39 -7.47
C GLN A 7 -2.36 1.50 -7.14
N ALA A 8 -3.18 0.60 -7.70
CA ALA A 8 -4.62 0.59 -7.47
C ALA A 8 -4.97 0.35 -5.98
N LEU A 9 -4.30 -0.62 -5.34
CA LEU A 9 -4.53 -0.94 -3.93
C LEU A 9 -4.05 0.19 -3.01
N THR A 10 -2.93 0.83 -3.34
CA THR A 10 -2.42 2.00 -2.61
C THR A 10 -3.41 3.16 -2.68
N GLY A 11 -3.91 3.46 -3.89
CA GLY A 11 -4.93 4.49 -4.09
C GLY A 11 -6.26 4.17 -3.41
N ALA A 12 -6.62 2.89 -3.30
CA ALA A 12 -7.83 2.46 -2.59
C ALA A 12 -7.76 2.75 -1.09
N VAL A 13 -6.63 2.45 -0.42
CA VAL A 13 -6.45 2.71 1.02
C VAL A 13 -6.53 4.20 1.33
N ILE A 14 -5.90 5.04 0.50
CA ILE A 14 -5.93 6.50 0.64
C ILE A 14 -7.37 7.04 0.55
N GLN A 15 -8.13 6.56 -0.45
CA GLN A 15 -9.52 6.97 -0.65
C GLN A 15 -10.46 6.44 0.43
N GLU A 16 -10.30 5.19 0.85
CA GLU A 16 -11.15 4.55 1.87
C GLU A 16 -11.09 5.29 3.21
N HIS A 17 -9.91 5.78 3.60
CA HIS A 17 -9.72 6.48 4.87
C HIS A 17 -9.63 8.00 4.74
N GLY A 18 -9.73 8.55 3.52
CA GLY A 18 -9.60 9.98 3.27
C GLY A 18 -8.25 10.54 3.76
N LEU A 19 -7.16 9.79 3.54
CA LEU A 19 -5.84 10.19 4.02
C LEU A 19 -5.37 11.48 3.34
N ASP A 20 -4.79 12.39 4.12
CA ASP A 20 -4.26 13.63 3.59
C ASP A 20 -2.97 13.36 2.81
N LEU A 21 -2.98 13.73 1.53
CA LEU A 21 -1.87 13.41 0.64
C LEU A 21 -0.63 14.26 0.91
N GLY A 22 -0.79 15.48 1.40
CA GLY A 22 0.34 16.33 1.78
C GLY A 22 1.08 15.73 2.97
N GLN A 23 0.34 15.24 3.97
CA GLN A 23 0.88 14.55 5.13
C GLN A 23 1.59 13.25 4.74
N LEU A 24 0.96 12.41 3.90
CA LEU A 24 1.59 11.18 3.39
C LEU A 24 2.86 11.45 2.59
N TRP A 25 2.90 12.54 1.82
CA TRP A 25 4.11 12.96 1.12
C TRP A 25 5.22 13.35 2.10
N LEU A 26 4.92 14.10 3.16
CA LEU A 26 5.91 14.45 4.19
C LEU A 26 6.47 13.20 4.89
N GLU A 27 5.62 12.23 5.21
CA GLU A 27 6.02 10.96 5.79
C GLU A 27 6.88 10.12 4.83
N HIS A 28 6.54 10.12 3.55
CA HIS A 28 7.34 9.49 2.49
C HIS A 28 8.74 10.11 2.40
N ILE A 29 8.86 11.44 2.42
CA ILE A 29 10.17 12.13 2.45
C ILE A 29 10.94 11.79 3.74
N ALA A 30 10.26 11.74 4.89
CA ALA A 30 10.89 11.37 6.17
C ALA A 30 11.46 9.93 6.17
N LEU A 31 10.87 9.03 5.37
CA LEU A 31 11.33 7.66 5.16
C LEU A 31 12.42 7.54 4.07
N GLY A 32 12.88 8.65 3.49
CA GLY A 32 13.94 8.68 2.47
C GLY A 32 13.45 8.49 1.03
N GLY A 33 12.17 8.77 0.80
CA GLY A 33 11.61 9.00 -0.53
C GLY A 33 12.08 10.32 -1.12
N ASP A 34 12.10 10.41 -2.44
CA ASP A 34 12.57 11.57 -3.20
C ASP A 34 11.53 12.07 -4.22
N ALA A 35 10.41 11.35 -4.37
CA ALA A 35 9.32 11.75 -5.26
C ALA A 35 8.68 13.07 -4.82
N SER A 36 8.35 13.93 -5.80
CA SER A 36 7.58 15.14 -5.52
C SER A 36 6.14 14.80 -5.16
N GLU A 37 5.47 15.70 -4.44
CA GLU A 37 4.04 15.56 -4.11
C GLU A 37 3.20 15.38 -5.39
N GLN A 38 3.56 16.09 -6.48
CA GLN A 38 2.85 15.99 -7.75
C GLN A 38 3.05 14.62 -8.42
N ASP A 39 4.24 14.02 -8.32
CA ASP A 39 4.49 12.68 -8.85
C ASP A 39 3.68 11.62 -8.11
N ILE A 40 3.58 11.75 -6.78
CA ILE A 40 2.73 10.89 -5.95
C ILE A 40 1.25 11.07 -6.31
N ARG A 41 0.78 12.31 -6.51
CA ARG A 41 -0.58 12.61 -6.98
C ARG A 41 -0.88 11.94 -8.32
N ASN A 42 0.02 12.08 -9.28
CA ASN A 42 -0.14 11.49 -10.60
C ASN A 42 -0.11 9.96 -10.54
N TYR A 43 0.74 9.39 -9.69
CA TYR A 43 0.79 7.96 -9.43
C TYR A 43 -0.52 7.44 -8.85
N ILE A 44 -1.05 8.03 -7.80
CA ILE A 44 -2.32 7.57 -7.21
C ILE A 44 -3.50 7.72 -8.19
N ALA A 45 -3.45 8.74 -9.05
CA ALA A 45 -4.46 8.99 -10.08
C ALA A 45 -4.35 8.07 -11.31
N GLY A 46 -3.35 7.18 -11.39
CA GLY A 46 -3.15 6.34 -12.57
C GLY A 46 -2.53 7.06 -13.77
N LEU A 47 -2.06 8.30 -13.60
CA LEU A 47 -1.55 9.16 -14.67
C LEU A 47 -0.06 8.96 -14.96
N SER A 48 0.69 8.43 -13.99
CA SER A 48 2.11 8.12 -14.13
C SER A 48 2.52 6.93 -13.27
N SER A 49 3.72 6.42 -13.51
CA SER A 49 4.37 5.40 -12.68
C SER A 49 5.41 6.02 -11.77
N LEU A 50 5.66 5.39 -10.63
CA LEU A 50 6.78 5.71 -9.74
C LEU A 50 7.83 4.59 -9.79
N PRO A 51 9.12 4.90 -9.56
CA PRO A 51 10.14 3.89 -9.37
C PRO A 51 9.75 2.91 -8.25
N PRO A 52 10.13 1.62 -8.33
CA PRO A 52 9.76 0.61 -7.32
C PRO A 52 10.08 1.02 -5.89
N LYS A 53 11.27 1.62 -5.67
CA LYS A 53 11.68 2.14 -4.37
C LYS A 53 10.69 3.16 -3.83
N GLU A 54 10.30 4.14 -4.65
CA GLU A 54 9.40 5.22 -4.25
C GLU A 54 7.99 4.68 -3.95
N ARG A 55 7.53 3.67 -4.72
CA ARG A 55 6.26 2.97 -4.47
C ARG A 55 6.26 2.27 -3.11
N ASP A 56 7.32 1.55 -2.80
CA ASP A 56 7.44 0.82 -1.54
C ASP A 56 7.61 1.77 -0.34
N THR A 57 8.35 2.86 -0.50
CA THR A 57 8.45 3.90 0.54
C THR A 57 7.10 4.58 0.78
N LEU A 58 6.33 4.87 -0.27
CA LEU A 58 4.97 5.40 -0.14
C LEU A 58 4.02 4.40 0.55
N ALA A 59 4.10 3.12 0.19
CA ALA A 59 3.33 2.07 0.86
C ALA A 59 3.68 1.97 2.35
N GLN A 60 4.97 2.08 2.72
CA GLN A 60 5.40 2.12 4.11
C GLN A 60 4.81 3.32 4.85
N ALA A 61 4.88 4.54 4.28
CA ALA A 61 4.30 5.74 4.89
C ALA A 61 2.82 5.57 5.22
N ILE A 62 2.03 5.10 4.24
CA ILE A 62 0.60 4.83 4.41
C ILE A 62 0.35 3.80 5.50
N ASN A 63 1.14 2.73 5.52
CA ASN A 63 1.01 1.65 6.51
C ASN A 63 1.28 2.12 7.93
N GLU A 64 2.31 2.95 8.13
CA GLU A 64 2.64 3.57 9.42
C GLU A 64 1.56 4.55 9.85
N HIS A 65 1.07 5.39 8.93
CA HIS A 65 -0.01 6.32 9.19
C HIS A 65 -1.29 5.60 9.64
N CYS A 66 -1.72 4.58 8.90
CA CYS A 66 -2.86 3.76 9.25
C CYS A 66 -2.66 3.04 10.59
N ALA A 67 -1.45 2.53 10.87
CA ALA A 67 -1.14 1.89 12.15
C ALA A 67 -1.25 2.87 13.33
N ALA A 68 -0.69 4.07 13.19
CA ALA A 68 -0.75 5.11 14.21
C ALA A 68 -2.18 5.61 14.46
N ALA A 69 -3.00 5.69 13.41
CA ALA A 69 -4.40 6.08 13.50
C ALA A 69 -5.34 4.93 13.91
N GLY A 70 -4.85 3.69 14.04
CA GLY A 70 -5.66 2.52 14.35
C GLY A 70 -6.61 2.12 13.20
N LEU A 71 -6.31 2.52 11.97
CA LEU A 71 -7.11 2.22 10.78
C LEU A 71 -6.82 0.81 10.27
N PRO A 72 -7.87 0.04 9.90
CA PRO A 72 -7.69 -1.21 9.16
C PRO A 72 -7.14 -0.93 7.76
N GLY A 73 -6.62 -1.95 7.07
CA GLY A 73 -6.09 -1.78 5.70
C GLY A 73 -4.61 -1.42 5.65
N ARG A 74 -3.91 -1.97 4.64
CA ARG A 74 -2.48 -1.76 4.40
C ARG A 74 -2.22 -1.68 2.90
N ALA A 75 -1.43 -0.71 2.48
CA ALA A 75 -0.89 -0.64 1.14
C ALA A 75 0.14 -1.77 0.94
N PRO A 76 0.05 -2.54 -0.15
CA PRO A 76 1.00 -3.62 -0.43
C PRO A 76 2.34 -3.08 -0.96
N PHE A 77 3.42 -3.83 -0.70
CA PHE A 77 4.73 -3.60 -1.34
C PHE A 77 4.81 -4.35 -2.69
N GLY A 78 5.71 -3.93 -3.58
CA GLY A 78 5.88 -4.54 -4.91
C GLY A 78 6.25 -6.03 -4.83
N ASP A 79 7.05 -6.42 -3.83
CA ASP A 79 7.43 -7.81 -3.57
C ASP A 79 6.38 -8.59 -2.77
N SER A 80 5.29 -7.94 -2.32
CA SER A 80 4.22 -8.63 -1.61
C SER A 80 3.51 -9.57 -2.57
N HIS A 81 3.81 -10.86 -2.47
CA HIS A 81 2.94 -11.89 -3.04
C HIS A 81 1.63 -11.80 -2.27
N VAL A 82 0.57 -11.24 -2.88
CA VAL A 82 -0.77 -11.31 -2.30
C VAL A 82 -1.05 -12.79 -2.08
N THR A 83 -0.97 -13.22 -0.83
CA THR A 83 -1.35 -14.58 -0.48
C THR A 83 -2.86 -14.51 -0.52
N GLY A 84 -3.45 -14.97 -1.64
CA GLY A 84 -4.89 -15.06 -1.78
C GLY A 84 -5.51 -15.72 -0.55
N PRO A 85 -6.81 -15.47 -0.27
CA PRO A 85 -7.44 -15.94 0.96
C PRO A 85 -7.10 -17.41 1.13
N ARG A 86 -6.44 -17.76 2.25
CA ARG A 86 -6.10 -19.14 2.58
C ARG A 86 -7.39 -19.94 2.47
N SER A 87 -7.54 -20.66 1.36
CA SER A 87 -8.64 -21.58 1.18
C SER A 87 -8.57 -22.53 2.36
N GLY A 88 -9.60 -22.46 3.20
CA GLY A 88 -9.62 -23.09 4.50
C GLY A 88 -9.21 -24.55 4.40
N SER A 89 -8.37 -24.97 5.32
CA SER A 89 -8.18 -26.37 5.63
C SER A 89 -9.54 -27.01 5.87
N PRO A 90 -9.94 -28.09 5.16
CA PRO A 90 -10.85 -29.03 5.75
C PRO A 90 -10.03 -29.88 6.69
N GLY A 91 -10.19 -29.64 7.99
CA GLY A 91 -9.82 -30.62 8.99
C GLY A 91 -10.49 -31.95 8.63
N THR A 92 -9.69 -32.99 8.46
CA THR A 92 -10.16 -34.36 8.63
C THR A 92 -9.29 -35.01 9.69
N SER A 93 -9.57 -34.61 10.93
CA SER A 93 -9.43 -35.55 12.04
C SER A 93 -10.62 -36.49 11.96
N SER A 94 -10.39 -37.75 11.64
CA SER A 94 -10.83 -38.80 12.55
C SER A 94 -10.22 -40.18 12.24
N PRO A 95 -9.94 -40.96 13.29
CA PRO A 95 -9.32 -42.28 13.24
C PRO A 95 -10.36 -43.39 13.11
N ARG A 96 -9.93 -44.56 12.61
CA ARG A 96 -10.35 -45.87 13.10
C ARG A 96 -9.51 -47.00 12.50
#